data_AF-A0AAX1UI48-F1
#
_entry.id   AF-A0AAX1UI48-F1
#
_cell.length_a   1.000
_cell.length_b   1.000
_cell.length_c   1.000
_cell.angle_alpha   90.00
_cell.angle_beta   90.00
_cell.angle_gamma   90.00
#
_symmetry.space_group_name_H-M   'P 1'
#
loop_
_entity.id
_entity.type
_entity.pdbx_description
1 polymer ?
#
loop_
_entity_poly.entity_id
_entity_poly.type
_entity_poly.pdbx_seq_one_letter_code
_entity_poly.pdbx_strand_id
1 'polypeptide(L)'
;MSIAALAERIAACEAARSRARRQILTLVPVLALFGAGLGFLLFGGAGTALALALAGAAFGAAGAGLSLLSAGRRQARLAVEHPDLYPAALERYRMVMATERAGRYKLYC
;
A
#
# COMPACT_ATOMS: atom_id res chain seq x y z
N MET A 1 -7.35 -23.72 -11.63
CA MET A 1 -6.26 -22.84 -11.14
C MET A 1 -5.46 -23.61 -10.09
N SER A 2 -4.12 -23.58 -10.12
CA SER A 2 -3.30 -24.33 -9.14
C SER A 2 -3.10 -23.53 -7.85
N ILE A 3 -2.80 -24.24 -6.75
CA ILE A 3 -2.51 -23.62 -5.44
C ILE A 3 -1.32 -22.65 -5.54
N ALA A 4 -0.30 -22.99 -6.34
CA ALA A 4 0.86 -22.14 -6.57
C ALA A 4 0.48 -20.83 -7.30
N ALA A 5 -0.32 -20.91 -8.36
CA ALA A 5 -0.79 -19.74 -9.10
C ALA A 5 -1.69 -18.83 -8.24
N LEU A 6 -2.48 -19.41 -7.32
CA LEU A 6 -3.30 -18.65 -6.39
C LEU A 6 -2.44 -17.94 -5.32
N ALA A 7 -1.40 -18.61 -4.81
CA ALA A 7 -0.45 -18.03 -3.86
C ALA A 7 0.35 -16.86 -4.48
N GLU A 8 0.75 -16.96 -5.75
CA GLU A 8 1.39 -15.85 -6.48
C GLU A 8 0.47 -14.63 -6.62
N ARG A 9 -0.83 -14.86 -6.88
CA ARG A 9 -1.81 -13.76 -6.94
C ARG A 9 -2.03 -13.09 -5.58
N ILE A 10 -2.03 -13.86 -4.49
CA ILE A 10 -2.06 -13.32 -3.12
C ILE A 10 -0.81 -12.48 -2.87
N ALA A 11 0.38 -13.00 -3.21
CA ALA A 11 1.65 -12.29 -3.07
C ALA A 11 1.67 -10.98 -3.88
N ALA A 12 1.15 -10.98 -5.11
CA ALA A 12 1.03 -9.78 -5.94
C ALA A 12 0.08 -8.74 -5.31
N CYS A 13 -1.03 -9.17 -4.71
CA CYS A 13 -1.95 -8.27 -3.99
C CYS A 13 -1.28 -7.67 -2.75
N GLU A 14 -0.53 -8.45 -1.97
CA GLU A 14 0.22 -7.95 -0.81
C GLU A 14 1.36 -7.01 -1.22
N ALA A 15 2.06 -7.31 -2.32
CA ALA A 15 3.06 -6.42 -2.91
C ALA A 15 2.43 -5.09 -3.36
N ALA A 16 1.26 -5.11 -4.00
CA ALA A 16 0.54 -3.90 -4.36
C ALA A 16 0.10 -3.11 -3.10
N ARG A 17 -0.37 -3.80 -2.06
CA ARG A 17 -0.76 -3.18 -0.79
C ARG A 17 0.42 -2.52 -0.08
N SER A 18 1.57 -3.18 -0.05
CA SER A 18 2.79 -2.64 0.56
C SER A 18 3.37 -1.46 -0.22
N ARG A 19 3.34 -1.50 -1.56
CA ARG A 19 3.69 -0.35 -2.41
C ARG A 19 2.75 0.83 -2.17
N ALA A 20 1.44 0.59 -2.13
CA ALA A 20 0.46 1.64 -1.82
C ALA A 20 0.71 2.26 -0.44
N ARG A 21 1.04 1.45 0.58
CA ARG A 21 1.44 1.97 1.90
C ARG A 21 2.71 2.82 1.85
N ARG A 22 3.74 2.37 1.13
CA ARG A 22 4.98 3.16 0.96
C ARG A 22 4.72 4.46 0.20
N GLN A 23 3.85 4.42 -0.80
CA GLN A 23 3.40 5.61 -1.50
C GLN A 23 2.67 6.57 -0.54
N ILE A 24 1.81 6.10 0.37
CA ILE A 24 1.20 6.97 1.41
C ILE A 24 2.28 7.67 2.23
N LEU A 25 3.24 6.89 2.73
CA LEU A 25 4.29 7.40 3.61
C LEU A 25 5.26 8.37 2.92
N THR A 26 5.28 8.42 1.59
CA THR A 26 6.23 9.24 0.82
C THR A 26 5.55 10.35 0.01
N LEU A 27 4.49 10.05 -0.74
CA LEU A 27 3.78 11.02 -1.57
C LEU A 27 2.94 12.00 -0.76
N VAL A 28 2.28 11.57 0.32
CA VAL A 28 1.46 12.46 1.15
C VAL A 28 2.29 13.59 1.78
N PRO A 29 3.43 13.32 2.45
CA PRO A 29 4.24 14.40 3.01
C PRO A 29 4.89 15.28 1.93
N VAL A 30 5.27 14.71 0.78
CA VAL A 30 5.81 15.48 -0.35
C VAL A 30 4.77 16.45 -0.90
N LEU A 31 3.53 15.99 -1.14
CA LEU A 31 2.42 16.84 -1.60
C LEU A 31 2.04 17.91 -0.56
N ALA A 32 2.08 17.56 0.73
CA ALA A 32 1.81 18.52 1.80
C ALA A 32 2.89 19.64 1.84
N LEU A 33 4.17 19.28 1.72
CA LEU A 33 5.28 20.23 1.66
C LEU A 33 5.20 21.11 0.41
N PHE A 34 4.87 20.53 -0.74
CA PHE A 34 4.72 21.28 -1.99
C PHE A 34 3.55 22.27 -1.93
N GLY A 35 2.40 21.84 -1.37
CA GLY A 35 1.25 22.71 -1.15
C GLY A 35 1.55 23.85 -0.17
N ALA A 36 2.25 23.57 0.93
CA ALA A 36 2.70 24.59 1.88
C ALA A 36 3.64 25.62 1.21
N GLY A 37 4.64 25.14 0.46
CA GLY A 37 5.59 25.99 -0.24
C GLY A 37 4.94 26.89 -1.28
N LEU A 38 4.01 26.36 -2.09
CA LEU A 38 3.24 27.14 -3.08
C LEU A 38 2.34 28.18 -2.42
N GLY A 39 1.62 27.80 -1.36
CA GLY A 39 0.74 28.73 -0.65
C GLY A 39 1.49 29.85 0.05
N PHE A 40 2.71 29.59 0.51
CA PHE A 40 3.60 30.60 1.08
C PHE A 40 4.20 31.50 -0.01
N LEU A 41 4.68 30.94 -1.12
CA LEU A 41 5.28 31.69 -2.23
C LEU A 41 4.29 32.59 -2.98
N LEU A 42 3.09 32.10 -3.26
CA LEU A 42 2.12 32.79 -4.12
C LEU A 42 1.27 33.80 -3.35
N PHE A 43 1.00 33.55 -2.07
CA PHE A 43 0.04 34.34 -1.29
C PHE A 43 0.65 34.99 -0.04
N GLY A 44 1.90 34.66 0.31
CA GLY A 44 2.61 35.24 1.46
C GLY A 44 1.98 34.95 2.84
N GLY A 45 0.92 34.13 2.87
CA GLY A 45 0.11 33.90 4.05
C GLY A 45 0.30 32.50 4.63
N ALA A 46 0.54 32.42 5.95
CA ALA A 46 0.58 31.15 6.66
C ALA A 46 -0.74 30.36 6.53
N GLY A 47 -1.88 31.05 6.47
CA GLY A 47 -3.21 30.42 6.32
C GLY A 47 -3.42 29.74 4.97
N THR A 48 -2.99 30.37 3.87
CA THR A 48 -3.09 29.79 2.52
C THR A 48 -2.12 28.63 2.32
N ALA A 49 -0.91 28.70 2.89
CA ALA A 49 0.04 27.60 2.95
C ALA A 49 -0.57 26.37 3.66
N LEU A 50 -1.23 26.58 4.79
CA LEU A 50 -1.86 25.50 5.57
C LEU A 50 -3.04 24.87 4.83
N ALA A 51 -3.88 25.69 4.18
CA ALA A 51 -5.01 25.20 3.37
C ALA A 51 -4.54 24.36 2.17
N LEU A 52 -3.51 24.81 1.44
CA LEU A 52 -2.94 24.08 0.31
C LEU A 52 -2.20 22.80 0.74
N ALA A 53 -1.51 22.82 1.88
CA ALA A 53 -0.88 21.63 2.47
C ALA A 53 -1.92 20.56 2.84
N LEU A 54 -3.02 20.97 3.48
CA LEU A 54 -4.12 20.08 3.85
C LEU A 54 -4.83 19.52 2.61
N ALA A 55 -5.05 20.35 1.58
CA ALA A 55 -5.61 19.89 0.31
C ALA A 55 -4.71 18.83 -0.35
N GLY A 56 -3.41 19.12 -0.51
CA GLY A 56 -2.44 18.19 -1.09
C GLY A 56 -2.34 16.87 -0.31
N ALA A 57 -2.34 16.95 1.03
CA ALA A 57 -2.35 15.77 1.90
C ALA A 57 -3.64 14.95 1.75
N ALA A 58 -4.80 15.61 1.69
CA ALA A 58 -6.09 14.95 1.52
C ALA A 58 -6.18 14.22 0.17
N PHE A 59 -5.72 14.83 -0.92
CA PHE A 59 -5.69 14.18 -2.24
C PHE A 59 -4.74 12.99 -2.28
N GLY A 60 -3.53 13.13 -1.71
CA GLY A 60 -2.57 12.03 -1.60
C GLY A 60 -3.10 10.86 -0.76
N ALA A 61 -3.75 11.17 0.37
CA ALA A 61 -4.34 10.16 1.25
C ALA A 61 -5.55 9.46 0.61
N ALA A 62 -6.41 10.19 -0.10
CA ALA A 62 -7.58 9.65 -0.78
C ALA A 62 -7.20 8.66 -1.90
N GLY A 63 -6.27 9.05 -2.79
CA GLY A 63 -5.85 8.18 -3.91
C GLY A 63 -5.18 6.89 -3.44
N ALA A 64 -4.38 6.98 -2.37
CA ALA A 64 -3.74 5.81 -1.83
C ALA A 64 -4.67 4.95 -0.95
N GLY A 65 -5.66 5.57 -0.29
CA GLY A 65 -6.78 4.87 0.36
C GLY A 65 -7.62 4.06 -0.64
N LEU A 66 -7.93 4.61 -1.81
CA LEU A 66 -8.61 3.89 -2.90
C LEU A 66 -7.78 2.71 -3.42
N SER A 67 -6.46 2.88 -3.54
CA SER A 67 -5.53 1.82 -3.94
C SER A 67 -5.48 0.69 -2.91
N LEU A 68 -5.53 1.01 -1.62
CA LEU A 68 -5.62 0.02 -0.53
C LEU A 68 -6.95 -0.73 -0.54
N LEU A 69 -8.07 -0.01 -0.70
CA LEU A 69 -9.41 -0.61 -0.73
C LEU A 69 -9.60 -1.52 -1.94
N SER A 70 -9.12 -1.11 -3.11
CA SER A 70 -9.18 -1.92 -4.33
C SER A 70 -8.34 -3.19 -4.23
N ALA A 71 -7.14 -3.11 -3.65
CA ALA A 71 -6.32 -4.30 -3.36
C ALA A 71 -7.01 -5.26 -2.37
N GLY A 72 -7.63 -4.72 -1.31
CA GLY A 72 -8.43 -5.51 -0.37
C GLY A 72 -9.64 -6.19 -1.02
N ARG A 73 -10.38 -5.46 -1.86
CA ARG A 73 -11.52 -6.02 -2.62
C ARG A 73 -11.09 -7.13 -3.59
N ARG A 74 -9.95 -6.97 -4.27
CA ARG A 74 -9.39 -8.03 -5.13
C ARG A 74 -9.04 -9.28 -4.33
N GLN A 75 -8.46 -9.11 -3.14
CA GLN A 75 -8.15 -10.23 -2.26
C GLN A 75 -9.41 -10.93 -1.74
N ALA A 76 -10.43 -10.16 -1.32
CA ALA A 76 -11.71 -10.73 -0.90
C ALA A 76 -12.41 -11.47 -2.05
N ARG A 77 -12.35 -10.93 -3.27
CA ARG A 77 -12.91 -11.59 -4.46
C ARG A 77 -12.22 -12.92 -4.76
N LEU A 78 -10.89 -12.99 -4.63
CA LEU A 78 -10.14 -14.25 -4.80
C LEU A 78 -10.52 -15.31 -3.76
N ALA A 79 -10.86 -14.90 -2.53
CA ALA A 79 -11.34 -15.81 -1.50
C ALA A 79 -12.74 -16.38 -1.82
N VAL A 80 -13.61 -15.57 -2.44
CA VAL A 80 -14.96 -15.98 -2.85
C VAL A 80 -14.93 -16.84 -4.13
N GLU A 81 -14.05 -16.53 -5.08
CA GLU A 81 -13.94 -17.29 -6.34
C GLU A 81 -13.33 -18.70 -6.15
N HIS A 82 -12.51 -18.90 -5.11
CA HIS A 82 -11.82 -20.16 -4.86
C HIS A 82 -11.78 -20.54 -3.37
N PRO A 83 -12.94 -20.79 -2.73
CA PRO A 83 -13.02 -20.99 -1.29
C PRO A 83 -12.22 -22.21 -0.80
N ASP A 84 -12.19 -23.30 -1.58
CA ASP A 84 -11.55 -24.55 -1.18
C ASP A 84 -10.01 -24.50 -1.26
N LEU A 85 -9.48 -23.67 -2.18
CA LEU A 85 -8.04 -23.58 -2.46
C LEU A 85 -7.37 -22.39 -1.77
N TYR A 86 -8.16 -21.38 -1.39
CA TYR A 86 -7.68 -20.17 -0.73
C TYR A 86 -6.92 -20.42 0.59
N PRO A 87 -7.40 -21.25 1.54
CA PRO A 87 -6.68 -21.45 2.81
C PRO A 87 -5.32 -22.13 2.59
N ALA A 88 -5.24 -23.16 1.75
CA ALA A 88 -3.99 -23.86 1.43
C ALA A 88 -2.98 -22.93 0.72
N ALA A 89 -3.45 -22.08 -0.20
CA ALA A 89 -2.61 -21.09 -0.86
C ALA A 89 -2.10 -20.01 0.11
N LEU A 90 -2.95 -19.59 1.06
CA LEU A 90 -2.59 -18.62 2.09
C LEU A 90 -1.53 -19.17 3.05
N GLU A 91 -1.66 -20.42 3.48
CA GLU A 91 -0.64 -21.08 4.32
C GLU A 91 0.70 -21.21 3.59
N ARG A 92 0.68 -21.62 2.32
CA ARG A 92 1.89 -21.71 1.50
C ARG A 92 2.57 -20.36 1.35
N TYR A 93 1.79 -19.30 1.13
CA TYR A 93 2.29 -17.93 1.11
C TYR A 93 2.95 -17.53 2.45
N ARG A 94 2.30 -17.83 3.59
CA ARG A 94 2.84 -17.54 4.93
C ARG A 94 4.16 -18.27 5.20
N MET A 95 4.27 -19.54 4.79
CA MET A 95 5.50 -20.31 4.93
C MET A 95 6.65 -19.68 4.13
N VAL A 96 6.41 -19.29 2.87
CA VAL A 96 7.41 -18.63 2.02
C VAL A 96 7.87 -17.30 2.62
N MET A 97 6.94 -16.49 3.15
CA MET A 97 7.32 -15.23 3.80
C MET A 97 8.06 -15.42 5.12
N ALA A 98 7.73 -16.48 5.88
CA ALA A 98 8.45 -16.82 7.10
C ALA A 98 9.89 -17.27 6.81
N THR A 99 10.10 -18.06 5.76
CA THR A 99 11.44 -18.49 5.34
C THR A 99 12.26 -17.33 4.78
N GLU A 100 11.65 -16.43 4.01
CA GLU A 100 12.33 -15.23 3.49
C GLU A 100 12.78 -14.31 4.64
N ARG A 101 11.94 -14.12 5.67
CA ARG A 101 12.32 -13.37 6.88
C ARG A 101 13.46 -14.05 7.62
N ALA A 102 13.35 -15.36 7.87
CA ALA A 102 14.40 -16.12 8.56
C ALA A 102 15.73 -16.09 7.79
N GLY A 103 15.69 -16.18 6.46
CA GLY A 103 16.87 -16.04 5.59
C GLY A 103 17.50 -14.65 5.70
N ARG A 104 16.68 -13.58 5.76
CA ARG A 104 17.18 -12.23 6.01
C ARG A 104 17.93 -12.13 7.33
N TYR A 105 17.36 -12.63 8.43
CA TYR A 105 18.01 -12.53 9.74
C TYR A 105 19.29 -13.38 9.85
N LYS A 106 19.34 -14.54 9.18
CA LYS A 106 20.57 -15.35 9.11
C LYS A 106 21.71 -14.69 8.34
N LEU A 107 21.42 -13.75 7.43
CA LEU A 107 22.44 -12.97 6.71
C LEU A 107 23.01 -11.81 7.55
N TYR A 108 22.40 -11.49 8.70
CA TYR A 108 22.86 -10.43 9.61
C TYR A 108 23.46 -10.99 10.91
N CYS A 109 23.63 -12.31 11.03
CA CYS A 109 24.34 -12.98 12.11
C CYS A 109 25.62 -13.61 11.56
#